data_AF-A0A7C5NLW6-F1
#
_entry.id   AF-A0A7C5NLW6-F1
#
_cell.length_a   1.000
_cell.length_b   1.000
_cell.length_c   1.000
_cell.angle_alpha   90.00
_cell.angle_beta   90.00
_cell.angle_gamma   90.00
#
_symmetry.space_group_name_H-M   'P 1'
#
loop_
_entity.id
_entity.type
_entity.pdbx_description
1 polymer ?
#
loop_
_entity_poly.entity_id
_entity_poly.type
_entity_poly.pdbx_seq_one_letter_code
_entity_poly.pdbx_strand_id
1 'polypeptide(L)'
;MLQDRNRKGIKINRIFTRGGSNPFDMVEWEKRRASIVGDKGELIFVQDNVEVPQDWSMLATNIVASKYFYGAHGTSEREYSVRQLVHRVVRTITDWGLKDGYFAGVEDAENFYSELAWVCINQYGAFNSPVWFNVGLHHVYGHSSPTRTSYCWSKEQHKVVTVDDAYKYPQASACFIQSVDDTMEDIMRLAASEAIIFKYGSGTGTDLST
;
A
#
# COMPACT_ATOMS: atom_id res chain seq x y z
N MET A 1 6.43 29.73 -0.74
CA MET A 1 7.61 29.55 -1.63
C MET A 1 8.36 28.30 -1.19
N LEU A 2 8.49 27.33 -2.08
CA LEU A 2 9.62 26.40 -2.27
C LEU A 2 9.40 25.73 -3.65
N GLN A 3 9.11 26.56 -4.68
CA GLN A 3 9.48 26.17 -6.04
C GLN A 3 10.98 26.40 -6.11
N ASP A 4 11.73 25.45 -5.57
CA ASP A 4 13.17 25.40 -5.73
C ASP A 4 13.44 25.00 -7.19
N ARG A 5 13.37 25.99 -8.10
CA ARG A 5 13.50 25.86 -9.56
C ARG A 5 14.88 25.35 -10.01
N ASN A 6 15.69 24.84 -9.07
CA ASN A 6 17.04 24.37 -9.29
C ASN A 6 17.32 22.97 -8.71
N ARG A 7 16.30 22.24 -8.21
CA ARG A 7 16.50 20.84 -7.84
C ARG A 7 16.62 19.98 -9.10
N LYS A 8 17.87 19.66 -9.45
CA LYS A 8 18.15 18.48 -10.28
C LYS A 8 17.56 17.28 -9.52
N GLY A 9 16.53 16.65 -10.08
CA GLY A 9 15.89 15.50 -9.45
C GLY A 9 16.88 14.37 -9.14
N ILE A 10 16.44 13.37 -8.39
CA ILE A 10 17.29 12.27 -7.94
C ILE A 10 17.61 11.35 -9.13
N LYS A 11 18.89 11.03 -9.30
CA LYS A 11 19.37 9.99 -10.22
C LYS A 11 19.33 8.63 -9.54
N ILE A 12 18.76 7.62 -10.21
CA ILE A 12 18.58 6.28 -9.67
C ILE A 12 19.33 5.28 -10.52
N ASN A 13 20.34 4.65 -9.93
CA ASN A 13 21.12 3.60 -10.58
C ASN A 13 20.48 2.23 -10.30
N ARG A 14 20.51 1.34 -11.29
CA ARG A 14 20.13 -0.07 -11.12
C ARG A 14 21.24 -0.82 -10.40
N ILE A 15 20.96 -1.37 -9.22
CA ILE A 15 21.88 -2.17 -8.42
C ILE A 15 21.55 -3.65 -8.61
N PHE A 16 20.29 -4.02 -8.39
CA PHE A 16 19.79 -5.39 -8.46
C PHE A 16 19.33 -5.78 -9.86
N THR A 17 18.66 -4.88 -10.58
CA THR A 17 18.05 -5.14 -11.90
C THR A 17 18.96 -4.76 -13.07
N ARG A 18 20.25 -5.13 -12.98
CA ARG A 18 21.26 -4.77 -13.99
C ARG A 18 20.88 -5.30 -15.37
N GLY A 19 21.16 -4.50 -16.41
CA GLY A 19 20.87 -4.87 -17.81
C GLY A 19 19.46 -4.53 -18.28
N GLY A 20 18.65 -3.83 -17.46
CA GLY A 20 17.31 -3.42 -17.87
C GLY A 20 16.22 -4.48 -17.65
N SER A 21 16.58 -5.62 -17.03
CA SER A 21 15.66 -6.72 -16.77
C SER A 21 14.45 -6.27 -15.96
N ASN A 22 13.28 -6.80 -16.31
CA ASN A 22 12.07 -6.65 -15.51
C ASN A 22 12.24 -7.47 -14.22
N PRO A 23 12.08 -6.88 -13.02
CA PRO A 23 12.32 -7.56 -11.75
C PRO A 23 11.45 -8.81 -11.56
N PHE A 24 10.25 -8.86 -12.15
CA PHE A 24 9.38 -10.02 -12.04
C PHE A 24 9.81 -11.19 -12.93
N ASP A 25 10.68 -10.96 -13.91
CA ASP A 25 11.17 -12.03 -14.80
C ASP A 25 12.51 -12.60 -14.29
N MET A 26 13.02 -12.08 -13.17
CA MET A 26 14.24 -12.52 -12.51
C MET A 26 14.01 -13.60 -11.44
N VAL A 27 12.76 -14.00 -11.21
CA VAL A 27 12.38 -15.03 -10.24
C VAL A 27 11.52 -16.09 -10.91
N GLU A 28 11.60 -17.32 -10.41
CA GLU A 28 10.70 -18.41 -10.82
C GLU A 28 9.37 -18.29 -10.10
N TRP A 29 8.28 -18.52 -10.83
CA TRP A 29 6.91 -18.42 -10.33
C TRP A 29 6.25 -19.78 -10.28
N GLU A 30 5.43 -19.99 -9.28
CA GLU A 30 4.58 -21.17 -9.19
C GLU A 30 3.17 -20.83 -8.72
N LYS A 31 2.23 -21.71 -9.05
CA LYS A 31 0.83 -21.61 -8.63
C LYS A 31 0.58 -22.55 -7.47
N ARG A 32 0.08 -22.01 -6.37
CA ARG A 32 -0.20 -22.74 -5.14
C ARG A 32 -1.67 -22.59 -4.76
N ARG A 33 -2.15 -23.54 -3.96
CA ARG A 33 -3.41 -23.40 -3.23
C ARG A 33 -3.11 -22.77 -1.88
N ALA A 34 -3.60 -21.55 -1.68
CA ALA A 34 -3.56 -20.91 -0.38
C ALA A 34 -4.72 -21.40 0.48
N SER A 35 -4.48 -21.73 1.75
CA SER A 35 -5.52 -22.13 2.68
C SER A 35 -5.21 -21.74 4.12
N ILE A 36 -6.23 -21.32 4.87
CA ILE A 36 -6.15 -21.10 6.31
C ILE A 36 -7.14 -22.03 7.01
N VAL A 37 -6.62 -22.77 7.99
CA VAL A 37 -7.38 -23.69 8.83
C VAL A 37 -7.53 -23.08 10.21
N GLY A 38 -8.73 -23.15 10.77
CA GLY A 38 -9.04 -22.67 12.11
C GLY A 38 -8.58 -23.63 13.21
N ASP A 39 -8.73 -23.19 14.45
CA ASP A 39 -8.32 -23.97 15.63
C ASP A 39 -9.13 -25.27 15.79
N LYS A 40 -10.31 -25.37 15.16
CA LYS A 40 -11.15 -26.58 15.17
C LYS A 40 -10.97 -27.43 13.91
N GLY A 41 -9.97 -27.14 13.08
CA GLY A 41 -9.67 -27.89 11.85
C GLY A 41 -10.57 -27.55 10.67
N GLU A 42 -11.45 -26.56 10.81
CA GLU A 42 -12.30 -26.06 9.73
C GLU A 42 -11.52 -25.17 8.77
N LEU A 43 -11.88 -25.22 7.49
CA LEU A 43 -11.25 -24.42 6.46
C LEU A 43 -11.90 -23.03 6.45
N ILE A 44 -11.15 -22.01 6.88
CA ILE A 44 -11.62 -20.61 7.01
C ILE A 44 -11.46 -19.85 5.68
N PHE A 45 -10.39 -20.15 4.95
CA PHE A 45 -10.08 -19.50 3.68
C PHE A 45 -9.42 -20.52 2.76
N VAL A 46 -9.79 -20.49 1.48
CA VAL A 46 -9.04 -21.13 0.39
C VAL A 46 -9.01 -20.19 -0.79
N GLN A 47 -7.90 -20.19 -1.52
CA GLN A 47 -7.84 -19.65 -2.87
C GLN A 47 -6.90 -20.50 -3.71
N ASP A 48 -7.43 -21.05 -4.80
CA ASP A 48 -6.64 -21.82 -5.75
C ASP A 48 -5.93 -20.91 -6.75
N ASN A 49 -4.90 -21.46 -7.42
CA ASN A 49 -4.14 -20.77 -8.47
C ASN A 49 -3.48 -19.45 -8.03
N VAL A 50 -3.05 -19.36 -6.77
CA VAL A 50 -2.30 -18.21 -6.26
C VAL A 50 -0.88 -18.26 -6.80
N GLU A 51 -0.51 -17.26 -7.60
CA GLU A 51 0.81 -17.12 -8.22
C GLU A 51 1.77 -16.36 -7.29
N VAL A 52 2.84 -17.03 -6.89
CA VAL A 52 3.86 -16.53 -5.95
C VAL A 52 5.26 -16.89 -6.46
N PRO A 53 6.32 -16.17 -6.05
CA PRO A 53 7.67 -16.63 -6.27
C PRO A 53 7.92 -17.98 -5.59
N GLN A 54 8.64 -18.88 -6.26
CA GLN A 54 8.94 -20.22 -5.77
C GLN A 54 9.62 -20.21 -4.38
N ASP A 55 10.50 -19.24 -4.15
CA ASP A 55 11.24 -19.15 -2.88
C ASP A 55 10.38 -18.69 -1.69
N TRP A 56 9.15 -18.22 -1.92
CA TRP A 56 8.27 -17.82 -0.81
C TRP A 56 7.81 -19.05 -0.03
N SER A 57 7.62 -18.91 1.27
CA SER A 57 7.06 -19.99 2.09
C SER A 57 5.55 -20.18 1.85
N MET A 58 5.01 -21.36 2.18
CA MET A 58 3.55 -21.54 2.18
C MET A 58 2.84 -20.63 3.18
N LEU A 59 3.47 -20.31 4.32
CA LEU A 59 2.91 -19.36 5.27
C LEU A 59 2.75 -17.97 4.63
N ALA A 60 3.77 -17.48 3.93
CA ALA A 60 3.70 -16.22 3.21
C ALA A 60 2.61 -16.25 2.12
N THR A 61 2.52 -17.36 1.38
CA THR A 61 1.47 -17.58 0.37
C THR A 61 0.07 -17.47 0.97
N ASN A 62 -0.17 -18.15 2.10
CA ASN A 62 -1.46 -18.14 2.80
C ASN A 62 -1.81 -16.75 3.34
N ILE A 63 -0.85 -16.06 3.94
CA ILE A 63 -1.06 -14.72 4.52
C ILE A 63 -1.34 -13.69 3.42
N VAL A 64 -0.54 -13.68 2.35
CA VAL A 64 -0.70 -12.71 1.26
C VAL A 64 -2.03 -12.90 0.55
N ALA A 65 -2.39 -14.15 0.23
CA ALA A 65 -3.68 -14.44 -0.38
C ALA A 65 -4.84 -14.03 0.54
N SER A 66 -4.82 -14.40 1.81
CA SER A 66 -5.97 -14.17 2.70
C SER A 66 -6.15 -12.72 3.16
N LYS A 67 -5.06 -11.96 3.30
CA LYS A 67 -5.09 -10.62 3.91
C LYS A 67 -4.80 -9.48 2.93
N TYR A 68 -3.92 -9.70 1.96
CA TYR A 68 -3.33 -8.60 1.18
C TYR A 68 -3.83 -8.51 -0.26
N PHE A 69 -4.27 -9.62 -0.84
CA PHE A 69 -4.94 -9.59 -2.13
C PHE A 69 -6.27 -8.85 -2.04
N TYR A 70 -6.43 -7.88 -2.92
CA TYR A 70 -7.66 -7.12 -3.09
C TYR A 70 -8.75 -7.95 -3.76
N GLY A 71 -10.01 -7.54 -3.56
CA GLY A 71 -11.20 -8.14 -4.19
C GLY A 71 -11.84 -9.22 -3.31
N ALA A 72 -13.16 -9.34 -3.41
CA ALA A 72 -13.90 -10.37 -2.69
C ALA A 72 -13.58 -11.77 -3.25
N HIS A 73 -13.70 -12.81 -2.41
CA HIS A 73 -13.44 -14.16 -2.87
C HIS A 73 -14.48 -14.59 -3.94
N GLY A 74 -14.00 -15.19 -5.04
CA GLY A 74 -14.86 -15.64 -6.14
C GLY A 74 -15.27 -14.57 -7.15
N THR A 75 -14.81 -13.31 -7.00
CA THR A 75 -15.06 -12.24 -7.97
C THR A 75 -13.92 -12.11 -8.98
N SER A 76 -14.20 -11.48 -10.12
CA SER A 76 -13.19 -11.24 -11.18
C SER A 76 -12.14 -10.20 -10.80
N GLU A 77 -12.44 -9.35 -9.83
CA GLU A 77 -11.53 -8.34 -9.26
C GLU A 77 -10.53 -8.93 -8.25
N ARG A 78 -10.69 -10.22 -7.88
CA ARG A 78 -9.84 -10.86 -6.90
C ARG A 78 -8.40 -10.97 -7.41
N GLU A 79 -7.46 -10.32 -6.73
CA GLU A 79 -6.04 -10.52 -6.97
C GLU A 79 -5.67 -11.98 -6.69
N TYR A 80 -4.83 -12.54 -7.55
CA TYR A 80 -4.39 -13.93 -7.48
C TYR A 80 -2.88 -14.07 -7.65
N SER A 81 -2.15 -12.97 -7.86
CA SER A 81 -0.70 -12.99 -8.04
C SER A 81 0.00 -11.95 -7.18
N VAL A 82 1.12 -12.32 -6.56
CA VAL A 82 2.02 -11.37 -5.90
C VAL A 82 2.55 -10.32 -6.88
N ARG A 83 2.67 -10.67 -8.17
CA ARG A 83 3.02 -9.73 -9.24
C ARG A 83 2.02 -8.56 -9.29
N GLN A 84 0.72 -8.84 -9.20
CA GLN A 84 -0.34 -7.82 -9.20
C GLN A 84 -0.22 -6.92 -7.98
N LEU A 85 -0.12 -7.51 -6.79
CA LEU A 85 0.00 -6.78 -5.52
C LEU A 85 1.21 -5.84 -5.50
N VAL A 86 2.40 -6.35 -5.85
CA VAL A 86 3.64 -5.56 -5.87
C VAL A 86 3.59 -4.50 -6.96
N HIS A 87 3.16 -4.85 -8.17
CA HIS A 87 3.03 -3.89 -9.27
C HIS A 87 2.12 -2.74 -8.88
N ARG A 88 0.93 -3.05 -8.33
CA ARG A 88 -0.07 -2.04 -7.94
C ARG A 88 0.52 -0.97 -7.02
N VAL A 89 1.25 -1.39 -5.99
CA VAL A 89 1.84 -0.47 -5.02
C VAL A 89 3.03 0.28 -5.60
N VAL A 90 4.01 -0.45 -6.15
CA VAL A 90 5.29 0.13 -6.59
C VAL A 90 5.11 1.07 -7.77
N ARG A 91 4.23 0.72 -8.73
CA ARG A 91 3.90 1.59 -9.87
C ARG A 91 3.29 2.90 -9.39
N THR A 92 2.30 2.82 -8.51
CA THR A 92 1.62 4.00 -7.97
C THR A 92 2.59 4.94 -7.24
N ILE A 93 3.46 4.40 -6.38
CA ILE A 93 4.47 5.20 -5.67
C ILE A 93 5.43 5.86 -6.66
N THR A 94 5.86 5.12 -7.69
CA THR A 94 6.76 5.65 -8.72
C THR A 94 6.09 6.78 -9.51
N ASP A 95 4.84 6.61 -9.92
CA ASP A 95 4.08 7.62 -10.67
C ASP A 95 3.86 8.89 -9.86
N TRP A 96 3.54 8.76 -8.57
CA TRP A 96 3.48 9.91 -7.67
C TRP A 96 4.83 10.62 -7.56
N GLY A 97 5.93 9.87 -7.39
CA GLY A 97 7.28 10.43 -7.33
C GLY A 97 7.66 11.19 -8.60
N LEU A 98 7.33 10.63 -9.77
CA LEU A 98 7.57 11.27 -11.07
C LEU A 98 6.74 12.54 -11.23
N LYS A 99 5.44 12.48 -10.91
CA LYS A 99 4.52 13.63 -10.99
C LYS A 99 4.94 14.77 -10.06
N ASP A 100 5.43 14.43 -8.87
CA ASP A 100 5.89 15.42 -7.89
C ASP A 100 7.32 15.93 -8.16
N GLY A 101 7.99 15.42 -9.21
CA GLY A 101 9.30 15.91 -9.65
C GLY A 101 10.48 15.41 -8.81
N TYR A 102 10.34 14.27 -8.13
CA TYR A 102 11.41 13.69 -7.32
C TYR A 102 12.56 13.14 -8.16
N PHE A 103 12.28 12.64 -9.36
CA PHE A 103 13.27 11.99 -10.23
C PHE A 103 13.89 12.97 -11.23
N ALA A 104 15.17 12.74 -11.58
CA ALA A 104 15.85 13.58 -12.57
C ALA A 104 15.28 13.41 -13.99
N GLY A 105 14.62 12.29 -14.26
CA GLY A 105 13.94 11.99 -15.51
C GLY A 105 13.10 10.72 -15.41
N VAL A 106 12.42 10.38 -16.51
CA VAL A 106 11.56 9.19 -16.62
C VAL A 106 12.37 7.91 -16.42
N GLU A 107 13.59 7.85 -16.97
CA GLU A 107 14.48 6.69 -16.80
C GLU A 107 14.79 6.42 -15.32
N ASP A 108 15.03 7.47 -14.53
CA ASP A 108 15.30 7.35 -13.10
C ASP A 108 14.07 6.85 -12.33
N ALA A 109 12.87 7.25 -12.74
CA ALA A 109 11.62 6.74 -12.19
C ALA A 109 11.45 5.23 -12.51
N GLU A 110 11.72 4.81 -13.75
CA GLU A 110 11.63 3.39 -14.12
C GLU A 110 12.71 2.52 -13.47
N ASN A 111 13.90 3.10 -13.23
CA ASN A 111 14.92 2.45 -12.42
C ASN A 111 14.45 2.29 -10.96
N PHE A 112 13.85 3.33 -10.37
CA PHE A 112 13.25 3.25 -9.03
C PHE A 112 12.16 2.18 -8.95
N TYR A 113 11.25 2.14 -9.93
CA TYR A 113 10.23 1.11 -10.03
C TYR A 113 10.84 -0.29 -10.03
N SER A 114 11.85 -0.50 -10.89
CA SER A 114 12.48 -1.81 -11.08
C SER A 114 13.18 -2.27 -9.79
N GLU A 115 13.96 -1.39 -9.17
CA GLU A 115 14.69 -1.71 -7.93
C GLU A 115 13.74 -1.94 -6.75
N LEU A 116 12.71 -1.10 -6.59
CA LEU A 116 11.76 -1.23 -5.48
C LEU A 116 10.91 -2.50 -5.63
N ALA A 117 10.44 -2.82 -6.85
CA ALA A 117 9.71 -4.06 -7.10
C ALA A 117 10.60 -5.28 -6.83
N TRP A 118 11.88 -5.25 -7.26
CA TRP A 118 12.84 -6.31 -6.95
C TRP A 118 12.98 -6.52 -5.44
N VAL A 119 13.16 -5.44 -4.66
CA VAL A 119 13.30 -5.49 -3.20
C VAL A 119 12.07 -6.14 -2.55
N CYS A 120 10.87 -5.81 -3.01
CA CYS A 120 9.64 -6.37 -2.47
C CYS A 120 9.45 -7.85 -2.83
N ILE A 121 9.67 -8.25 -4.09
CA ILE A 121 9.49 -9.65 -4.54
C ILE A 121 10.49 -10.57 -3.85
N ASN A 122 11.73 -10.13 -3.68
CA ASN A 122 12.80 -10.89 -3.05
C ASN A 122 12.77 -10.80 -1.52
N GLN A 123 11.79 -10.13 -0.92
CA GLN A 123 11.61 -9.96 0.52
C GLN A 123 12.79 -9.25 1.25
N TYR A 124 13.54 -8.40 0.55
CA TYR A 124 14.58 -7.54 1.13
C TYR A 124 14.00 -6.30 1.82
N GLY A 125 12.74 -5.99 1.56
CA GLY A 125 12.00 -4.92 2.20
C GLY A 125 10.51 -5.04 1.93
N ALA A 126 9.70 -4.55 2.87
CA ALA A 126 8.25 -4.54 2.75
C ALA A 126 7.68 -3.25 3.34
N PHE A 127 6.58 -2.78 2.75
CA PHE A 127 5.81 -1.69 3.32
C PHE A 127 4.98 -2.16 4.52
N ASN A 128 4.52 -1.21 5.33
CA ASN A 128 3.48 -1.47 6.32
C ASN A 128 2.16 -1.91 5.64
N SER A 129 1.26 -2.51 6.41
CA SER A 129 0.05 -3.13 5.87
C SER A 129 -0.92 -2.17 5.16
N PRO A 130 -1.22 -0.96 5.68
CA PRO A 130 -2.07 0.01 4.97
C PRO A 130 -1.62 0.34 3.54
N VAL A 131 -0.30 0.39 3.30
CA VAL A 131 0.23 0.57 1.94
C VAL A 131 -0.25 -0.56 1.03
N TRP A 132 -0.08 -1.82 1.45
CA TRP A 132 -0.48 -2.98 0.66
C TRP A 132 -1.99 -3.06 0.44
N PHE A 133 -2.78 -2.69 1.45
CA PHE A 133 -4.24 -2.72 1.36
C PHE A 133 -4.80 -1.67 0.40
N ASN A 134 -4.28 -0.43 0.44
CA ASN A 134 -5.00 0.71 -0.13
C ASN A 134 -4.30 1.32 -1.36
N VAL A 135 -2.96 1.30 -1.41
CA VAL A 135 -2.23 2.05 -2.44
C VAL A 135 -2.40 1.38 -3.80
N GLY A 136 -2.79 2.18 -4.80
CA GLY A 136 -2.89 1.76 -6.19
C GLY A 136 -4.23 1.16 -6.62
N LEU A 137 -5.19 0.97 -5.71
CA LEU A 137 -6.53 0.45 -6.06
C LEU A 137 -7.24 1.35 -7.08
N HIS A 138 -7.20 2.67 -6.88
CA HIS A 138 -7.71 3.61 -7.88
C HIS A 138 -6.76 3.77 -9.07
N HIS A 139 -5.46 3.86 -8.82
CA HIS A 139 -4.49 4.30 -9.82
C HIS A 139 -4.22 3.23 -10.89
N VAL A 140 -4.29 1.95 -10.51
CA VAL A 140 -4.04 0.83 -11.41
C VAL A 140 -5.34 0.18 -11.88
N TYR A 141 -6.33 0.04 -11.00
CA TYR A 141 -7.58 -0.66 -11.34
C TYR A 141 -8.79 0.26 -11.54
N GLY A 142 -8.68 1.56 -11.24
CA GLY A 142 -9.81 2.49 -11.34
C GLY A 142 -10.88 2.33 -10.26
N HIS A 143 -10.61 1.55 -9.21
CA HIS A 143 -11.55 1.38 -8.11
C HIS A 143 -11.78 2.68 -7.34
N SER A 144 -12.97 2.85 -6.81
CA SER A 144 -13.37 4.03 -6.03
C SER A 144 -14.05 3.57 -4.75
N SER A 145 -13.79 4.27 -3.64
CA SER A 145 -14.40 3.97 -2.35
C SER A 145 -14.90 5.25 -1.70
N PRO A 146 -16.22 5.52 -1.75
CA PRO A 146 -16.79 6.72 -1.17
C PRO A 146 -16.43 6.84 0.32
N THR A 147 -15.96 8.02 0.70
CA THR A 147 -15.59 8.33 2.10
C THR A 147 -16.10 9.70 2.49
N ARG A 148 -16.36 9.86 3.79
CA ARG A 148 -16.68 11.15 4.41
C ARG A 148 -15.69 11.52 5.51
N THR A 149 -14.70 10.68 5.76
CA THR A 149 -13.83 10.75 6.93
C THR A 149 -12.36 10.68 6.57
N SER A 150 -12.03 10.70 5.27
CA SER A 150 -10.67 10.73 4.77
C SER A 150 -10.27 12.17 4.43
N TYR A 151 -8.99 12.47 4.61
CA TYR A 151 -8.44 13.80 4.42
C TYR A 151 -7.14 13.71 3.62
N CYS A 152 -6.81 14.78 2.90
CA CYS A 152 -5.50 14.92 2.27
C CYS A 152 -5.00 16.36 2.38
N TRP A 153 -3.69 16.54 2.20
CA TRP A 153 -3.10 17.87 2.10
C TRP A 153 -3.36 18.47 0.71
N SER A 154 -4.05 19.61 0.65
CA SER A 154 -4.21 20.38 -0.59
C SER A 154 -3.04 21.34 -0.78
N LYS A 155 -2.22 21.10 -1.81
CA LYS A 155 -1.11 21.99 -2.18
C LYS A 155 -1.61 23.37 -2.63
N GLU A 156 -2.79 23.46 -3.23
CA GLU A 156 -3.38 24.73 -3.71
C GLU A 156 -3.92 25.56 -2.56
N GLN A 157 -4.67 24.93 -1.64
CA GLN A 157 -5.32 25.63 -0.53
C GLN A 157 -4.43 25.75 0.70
N HIS A 158 -3.25 25.11 0.71
CA HIS A 158 -2.33 25.05 1.83
C HIS A 158 -2.99 24.63 3.15
N LYS A 159 -3.91 23.66 3.07
CA LYS A 159 -4.61 23.11 4.24
C LYS A 159 -5.01 21.67 4.01
N VAL A 160 -5.34 21.00 5.10
CA VAL A 160 -5.98 19.68 5.07
C VAL A 160 -7.42 19.86 4.59
N VAL A 161 -7.84 19.04 3.63
CA VAL A 161 -9.19 19.05 3.05
C VAL A 161 -9.79 17.65 3.11
N THR A 162 -11.11 17.56 3.17
CA THR A 162 -11.82 16.29 3.03
C THR A 162 -11.73 15.79 1.59
N VAL A 163 -11.78 14.48 1.41
CA VAL A 163 -11.85 13.83 0.09
C VAL A 163 -13.11 12.98 0.00
N ASP A 164 -13.59 12.78 -1.22
CA ASP A 164 -14.77 12.00 -1.55
C ASP A 164 -14.46 10.52 -1.83
N ASP A 165 -13.22 10.21 -2.19
CA ASP A 165 -12.77 8.85 -2.54
C ASP A 165 -11.49 8.44 -1.80
N ALA A 166 -11.63 7.42 -0.95
CA ALA A 166 -10.55 6.86 -0.16
C ALA A 166 -9.51 6.09 -0.98
N TYR A 167 -9.84 5.58 -2.17
CA TYR A 167 -8.85 4.88 -3.02
C TYR A 167 -8.07 5.84 -3.92
N LYS A 168 -8.65 6.99 -4.24
CA LYS A 168 -7.93 8.09 -4.91
C LYS A 168 -6.92 8.77 -4.00
N TYR A 169 -7.23 8.84 -2.70
CA TYR A 169 -6.33 9.35 -1.65
C TYR A 169 -6.15 8.30 -0.56
N PRO A 170 -5.38 7.23 -0.83
CA PRO A 170 -5.30 6.06 0.04
C PRO A 170 -4.62 6.36 1.37
N GLN A 171 -5.19 5.79 2.45
CA GLN A 171 -4.53 5.73 3.75
C GLN A 171 -3.34 4.76 3.67
N ALA A 172 -2.14 5.30 3.78
CA ALA A 172 -0.89 4.56 3.62
C ALA A 172 -0.01 4.56 4.90
N SER A 173 -0.48 5.20 5.97
CA SER A 173 0.21 5.29 7.25
C SER A 173 -0.40 4.34 8.24
N ALA A 174 0.43 3.62 9.01
CA ALA A 174 -0.04 2.66 10.00
C ALA A 174 -0.16 3.22 11.43
N CYS A 175 0.47 4.35 11.72
CA CYS A 175 0.59 4.88 13.08
C CYS A 175 0.16 6.34 13.14
N PHE A 176 -0.72 6.64 14.09
CA PHE A 176 -1.20 7.99 14.39
C PHE A 176 -1.00 8.32 15.87
N ILE A 177 -0.77 9.59 16.16
CA ILE A 177 -0.75 10.11 17.52
C ILE A 177 -1.86 11.15 17.61
N GLN A 178 -2.68 11.05 18.65
CA GLN A 178 -3.77 11.98 18.91
C GLN A 178 -3.57 12.68 20.25
N SER A 179 -4.15 13.88 20.34
CA SER A 179 -4.34 14.60 21.60
C SER A 179 -5.81 14.58 21.98
N VAL A 180 -6.07 14.69 23.28
CA VAL A 180 -7.40 14.87 23.83
C VAL A 180 -7.37 15.90 24.95
N ASP A 181 -8.34 16.80 24.97
CA ASP A 181 -8.56 17.72 26.09
C ASP A 181 -9.53 17.08 27.12
N ASP A 182 -9.42 17.43 28.41
CA ASP A 182 -10.32 16.95 29.48
C ASP A 182 -11.72 17.60 29.39
N THR A 183 -12.41 17.31 28.30
CA THR A 183 -13.79 17.71 28.02
C THR A 183 -14.54 16.52 27.43
N MET A 184 -15.83 16.40 27.75
CA MET A 184 -16.64 15.28 27.24
C MET A 184 -16.68 15.28 25.71
N GLU A 185 -16.77 16.46 25.10
CA GLU A 185 -16.79 16.65 23.66
C GLU A 185 -15.53 16.09 22.99
N ASP A 186 -14.35 16.41 23.53
CA ASP A 186 -13.09 16.01 22.90
C ASP A 186 -12.77 14.52 23.14
N ILE A 187 -13.16 13.97 24.28
CA ILE A 187 -13.11 12.53 24.56
C ILE A 187 -13.99 11.75 23.57
N MET A 188 -15.19 12.23 23.28
CA MET A 188 -16.08 11.58 22.31
C MET A 188 -15.58 11.75 20.87
N ARG A 189 -14.97 12.90 20.53
CA ARG A 189 -14.27 13.09 19.25
C ARG A 189 -13.13 12.08 19.09
N LEU A 190 -12.32 11.89 20.13
CA LEU A 190 -11.21 10.94 20.13
C LEU A 190 -11.72 9.52 19.81
N ALA A 191 -12.72 9.03 20.56
CA ALA A 191 -13.28 7.69 20.34
C ALA A 191 -13.78 7.50 18.89
N ALA A 192 -14.46 8.50 18.32
CA ALA A 192 -14.89 8.47 16.92
C ALA A 192 -13.69 8.43 15.95
N SER A 193 -12.67 9.26 16.20
CA SER A 193 -11.45 9.31 15.39
C SER A 193 -10.69 7.99 15.42
N GLU A 194 -10.50 7.39 16.60
CA GLU A 194 -9.85 6.09 16.76
C GLU A 194 -10.59 4.99 15.98
N ALA A 195 -11.93 4.93 16.10
CA ALA A 195 -12.75 3.97 15.37
C ALA A 195 -12.58 4.10 13.85
N ILE A 196 -12.49 5.32 13.33
CA ILE A 196 -12.24 5.58 11.91
C ILE A 196 -10.82 5.15 11.49
N ILE A 197 -9.80 5.48 12.29
CA ILE A 197 -8.41 5.09 12.01
C ILE A 197 -8.28 3.56 11.95
N PHE A 198 -8.90 2.85 12.91
CA PHE A 198 -8.93 1.39 12.94
C PHE A 198 -9.66 0.79 11.74
N LYS A 199 -10.79 1.37 11.32
CA LYS A 199 -11.55 0.91 10.14
C LYS A 199 -10.69 0.84 8.87
N TYR A 200 -9.72 1.74 8.73
CA TYR A 200 -8.80 1.78 7.57
C TYR A 200 -7.47 1.05 7.81
N GLY A 201 -7.38 0.24 8.87
CA GLY A 201 -6.25 -0.66 9.12
C GLY A 201 -5.05 0.01 9.79
N SER A 202 -5.24 1.15 10.42
CA SER A 202 -4.19 1.91 11.12
C SER A 202 -4.37 1.85 12.63
N GLY A 203 -3.27 1.97 13.37
CA GLY A 203 -3.25 2.10 14.82
C GLY A 203 -3.07 3.55 15.27
N THR A 204 -3.47 3.83 16.50
CA THR A 204 -3.39 5.16 17.11
C THR A 204 -2.97 5.04 18.57
N GLY A 205 -2.20 6.00 19.05
CA GLY A 205 -1.88 6.21 20.46
C GLY A 205 -2.29 7.61 20.89
N THR A 206 -2.74 7.74 22.13
CA THR A 206 -3.25 9.00 22.68
C THR A 206 -2.66 9.21 24.06
N ASP A 207 -2.17 10.42 24.31
CA ASP A 207 -1.79 10.84 25.66
C ASP A 207 -3.06 11.24 26.44
N LEU A 208 -3.27 10.63 27.60
CA LEU A 208 -4.43 10.85 28.48
C LEU A 208 -4.05 11.55 29.79
N SER A 209 -2.84 12.10 29.88
CA SER A 209 -2.31 12.69 31.12
C SER A 209 -2.70 14.14 31.38
N THR A 210 -3.43 14.76 30.45
CA THR A 210 -3.93 16.14 30.53
C THR A 210 -5.21 16.26 31.35
#